data_AF-A0A927EXU0-F1
#
_entry.id   AF-A0A927EXU0-F1
#
_cell.length_a   1.000
_cell.length_b   1.000
_cell.length_c   1.000
_cell.angle_alpha   90.00
_cell.angle_beta   90.00
_cell.angle_gamma   90.00
#
_symmetry.space_group_name_H-M   'P 1'
#
loop_
_entity.id
_entity.type
_entity.pdbx_description
1 polymer ?
#
loop_
_entity_poly.entity_id
_entity_poly.type
_entity_poly.pdbx_seq_one_letter_code
_entity_poly.pdbx_strand_id
1 'polypeptide(L)'
;MPGLHRALAAFLAPSVRPAERGGTRRAEPPLPVREDVLSLRADGGMVGVLEDWRAALHADLGWSRPTREGDVAHRVTTAASALRLNLPWIASSWPPAGAFAEEVHDLERSAVSIVDPPERTMRLGNCAAQFEDGVICGAVLRAVPESKKVRCGWCGTEYPPETWLALASGQWADQKEAC
;
A
#
# COMPACT_ATOMS: atom_id res chain seq x y z
N MET A 1 4.94 12.84 2.49
CA MET A 1 4.03 13.10 3.64
C MET A 1 3.05 14.28 3.47
N PRO A 2 3.42 15.58 3.44
CA PRO A 2 2.41 16.66 3.43
C PRO A 2 1.48 16.68 2.20
N GLY A 3 1.98 16.21 1.04
CA GLY A 3 1.16 15.99 -0.15
C GLY A 3 0.11 14.90 0.05
N LEU A 4 0.50 13.74 0.61
CA LEU A 4 -0.39 12.62 0.90
C LEU A 4 -1.47 12.99 1.90
N HIS A 5 -1.13 13.70 2.98
CA HIS A 5 -2.11 14.18 3.96
C HIS A 5 -3.20 15.06 3.31
N ARG A 6 -2.81 15.94 2.38
CA ARG A 6 -3.77 16.75 1.60
C ARG A 6 -4.58 15.90 0.64
N ALA A 7 -3.96 14.97 -0.07
CA ALA A 7 -4.63 14.09 -1.03
C ALA A 7 -5.73 13.23 -0.37
N LEU A 8 -5.49 12.74 0.85
CA LEU A 8 -6.48 11.98 1.63
C LEU A 8 -7.80 12.73 1.85
N ALA A 9 -7.82 14.06 1.77
CA ALA A 9 -9.06 14.84 1.85
C ALA A 9 -10.09 14.46 0.78
N ALA A 10 -9.63 14.12 -0.42
CA ALA A 10 -10.51 13.71 -1.52
C ALA A 10 -11.18 12.35 -1.26
N PHE A 11 -10.67 11.57 -0.32
CA PHE A 11 -11.14 10.21 -0.01
C PHE A 11 -12.00 10.14 1.25
N LEU A 12 -12.37 11.27 1.86
CA LEU A 12 -13.24 11.30 3.04
C LEU A 12 -14.68 10.88 2.73
N ALA A 13 -15.14 11.13 1.50
CA ALA A 13 -16.48 10.75 1.08
C ALA A 13 -16.65 9.23 1.15
N PRO A 14 -17.82 8.75 1.61
CA PRO A 14 -18.08 7.32 1.72
C PRO A 14 -18.02 6.66 0.36
N SER A 15 -17.41 5.48 0.30
CA SER A 15 -17.40 4.68 -0.93
C SER A 15 -18.82 4.22 -1.25
N VAL A 16 -19.39 4.77 -2.32
CA VAL A 16 -20.66 4.30 -2.86
C VAL A 16 -20.42 2.93 -3.49
N ARG A 17 -20.84 1.86 -2.82
CA ARG A 17 -20.86 0.54 -3.46
C ARG A 17 -21.90 0.58 -4.60
N PRO A 18 -21.56 0.14 -5.82
CA PRO A 18 -22.56 -0.06 -6.85
C PRO A 18 -23.65 -0.97 -6.30
N ALA A 19 -24.92 -0.59 -6.46
CA ALA A 19 -26.03 -1.44 -6.06
C ALA A 19 -25.89 -2.79 -6.77
N GLU A 20 -25.60 -3.85 -6.02
CA GLU A 20 -25.65 -5.22 -6.54
C GLU A 20 -27.07 -5.45 -7.05
N ARG A 21 -27.19 -5.63 -8.36
CA ARG A 21 -28.45 -5.82 -9.05
C ARG A 21 -29.03 -7.17 -8.62
N GLY A 22 -29.86 -7.20 -7.56
CA GLY A 22 -30.68 -8.36 -7.22
C GLY A 22 -30.82 -8.79 -5.75
N GLY A 23 -30.40 -8.00 -4.75
CA GLY A 23 -30.55 -8.41 -3.34
C GLY A 23 -31.23 -7.37 -2.45
N THR A 24 -32.44 -7.63 -1.97
CA THR A 24 -33.10 -6.85 -0.91
C THR A 24 -32.58 -7.24 0.49
N ARG A 25 -31.26 -7.26 0.67
CA ARG A 25 -30.73 -7.27 2.05
C ARG A 25 -30.85 -5.85 2.59
N ARG A 26 -31.32 -5.73 3.84
CA ARG A 26 -31.27 -4.48 4.60
C ARG A 26 -29.81 -4.04 4.67
N ALA A 27 -29.40 -3.18 3.75
CA ALA A 27 -28.07 -2.63 3.74
C ALA A 27 -28.01 -1.65 4.90
N GLU A 28 -27.16 -1.95 5.89
CA GLU A 28 -26.73 -0.95 6.86
C GLU A 28 -26.28 0.28 6.05
N PRO A 29 -26.81 1.49 6.33
CA PRO A 29 -26.37 2.68 5.62
C PRO A 29 -24.85 2.79 5.77
N PRO A 30 -24.10 3.05 4.67
CA PRO A 30 -22.66 3.18 4.77
C PRO A 30 -22.35 4.30 5.76
N LEU A 31 -21.34 4.10 6.61
CA LEU A 31 -20.83 5.14 7.51
C LEU A 31 -20.67 6.44 6.71
N PRO A 32 -21.05 7.59 7.26
CA PRO A 32 -21.08 8.85 6.52
C PRO A 32 -19.69 9.29 6.03
N VAL A 33 -18.62 8.72 6.61
CA VAL A 33 -17.23 8.96 6.27
C VAL A 33 -16.44 7.66 6.30
N ARG A 34 -15.36 7.61 5.52
CA ARG A 34 -14.38 6.53 5.56
C ARG A 34 -13.51 6.61 6.82
N GLU A 35 -13.68 5.65 7.73
CA GLU A 35 -13.00 5.63 9.05
C GLU A 35 -11.47 5.50 8.94
N ASP A 36 -10.98 4.72 7.98
CA ASP A 36 -9.55 4.56 7.69
C ASP A 36 -8.90 5.88 7.29
N VAL A 37 -9.55 6.63 6.40
CA VAL A 37 -9.11 7.96 5.96
C VAL A 37 -9.20 8.97 7.09
N LEU A 38 -10.29 8.93 7.86
CA LEU A 38 -10.49 9.81 9.01
C LEU A 38 -9.40 9.59 10.07
N SER A 39 -9.10 8.34 10.40
CA SER A 39 -8.10 7.98 11.41
C SER A 39 -6.70 8.43 11.02
N LEU A 40 -6.32 8.26 9.75
CA LEU A 40 -5.02 8.73 9.24
C LEU A 40 -4.88 10.26 9.28
N ARG A 41 -5.99 10.99 9.13
CA ARG A 41 -6.00 12.47 9.14
C ARG A 41 -6.26 13.09 10.51
N ALA A 42 -6.82 12.35 11.46
CA ALA A 42 -7.17 12.83 12.78
C ALA A 42 -5.93 13.11 13.65
N ASP A 43 -6.14 13.82 14.76
CA ASP A 43 -5.13 13.94 15.82
C ASP A 43 -4.85 12.54 16.39
N GLY A 44 -3.60 12.08 16.24
CA GLY A 44 -3.18 10.70 16.52
C GLY A 44 -2.85 9.86 15.27
N GLY A 45 -3.24 10.33 14.08
CA GLY A 45 -2.80 9.78 12.80
C GLY A 45 -1.44 10.35 12.38
N MET A 46 -1.32 10.75 11.10
CA MET A 46 -0.06 11.28 10.55
C MET A 46 0.54 12.42 11.36
N VAL A 47 -0.31 13.35 11.85
CA VAL A 47 0.17 14.51 12.62
C VAL A 47 0.77 14.08 13.96
N GLY A 48 0.15 13.12 14.65
CA GLY A 48 0.58 12.66 15.96
C GLY A 48 1.95 12.00 15.89
N VAL A 49 2.08 11.01 15.00
CA VAL A 49 3.34 10.29 14.79
C VAL A 49 4.48 11.23 14.40
N LEU A 50 4.26 12.15 13.46
CA LEU A 50 5.31 13.10 13.05
C LEU A 50 5.70 14.07 14.17
N GLU A 51 4.74 14.53 14.98
CA GLU A 51 5.02 15.40 16.11
C GLU A 51 5.74 14.67 17.26
N ASP A 52 5.40 13.42 17.50
CA ASP A 52 6.05 12.60 18.53
C ASP A 52 7.51 12.29 18.14
N TRP A 53 7.76 11.94 16.88
CA TRP A 53 9.13 11.82 16.37
C TRP A 53 9.91 13.12 16.40
N ARG A 54 9.27 14.25 16.06
CA ARG A 54 9.91 15.56 16.19
C ARG A 54 10.23 15.88 17.65
N ALA A 55 9.35 15.56 18.59
CA ALA A 55 9.59 15.78 20.00
C ALA A 55 10.75 14.91 20.52
N ALA A 56 10.83 13.65 20.11
CA ALA A 56 11.95 12.76 20.42
C ALA A 56 13.27 13.29 19.87
N LEU A 57 13.28 13.73 18.61
CA LEU A 57 14.45 14.36 17.97
C LEU A 57 14.92 15.59 18.76
N HIS A 58 14.00 16.47 19.15
CA HIS A 58 14.33 17.66 19.94
C HIS A 58 14.90 17.28 21.31
N ALA A 59 14.35 16.25 21.96
CA ALA A 59 14.85 15.78 23.25
C ALA A 59 16.31 15.32 23.16
N ASP A 60 16.65 14.52 22.14
CA ASP A 60 18.02 14.00 21.96
C ASP A 60 19.02 15.06 21.53
N LEU A 61 18.57 16.11 20.83
CA LEU A 61 19.38 17.28 20.49
C LEU A 61 19.48 18.31 21.64
N GLY A 62 18.80 18.08 22.77
CA GLY A 62 18.75 19.03 23.89
C GLY A 62 17.99 20.32 23.58
N TRP A 63 17.11 20.30 22.58
CA TRP A 63 16.28 21.44 22.19
C TRP A 63 14.99 21.50 23.01
N SER A 64 14.37 22.69 23.04
CA SER A 64 13.05 22.84 23.65
C SER A 64 12.00 22.01 22.90
N ARG A 65 11.02 21.48 23.65
CA ARG A 65 9.91 20.72 23.07
C ARG A 65 9.16 21.61 22.06
N PRO A 66 8.89 21.14 20.84
CA PRO A 66 8.14 21.91 19.86
C PRO A 66 6.72 22.22 20.33
N THR A 67 6.25 23.45 20.10
CA THR A 67 4.85 23.82 20.30
C THR A 67 3.98 23.23 19.19
N ARG A 68 2.78 22.77 19.56
CA ARG A 68 1.74 22.32 18.62
C ARG A 68 0.83 23.50 18.30
N GLU A 69 1.10 24.18 17.19
CA GLU A 69 0.37 25.39 16.78
C GLU A 69 -0.14 25.27 15.34
N GLY A 70 -1.26 25.95 15.08
CA GLY A 70 -1.92 25.98 13.78
C GLY A 70 -2.86 24.81 13.53
N ASP A 71 -3.40 24.76 12.30
CA ASP A 71 -4.25 23.66 11.87
C ASP A 71 -3.45 22.35 11.67
N VAL A 72 -4.15 21.22 11.56
CA VAL A 72 -3.54 19.89 11.40
C VAL A 72 -2.63 19.81 10.16
N ALA A 73 -3.01 20.44 9.04
CA ALA A 73 -2.21 20.39 7.82
C ALA A 73 -0.91 21.19 7.96
N HIS A 74 -0.97 22.34 8.63
CA HIS A 74 0.18 23.13 9.01
C HIS A 74 1.10 22.32 9.94
N ARG A 75 0.55 21.71 10.98
CA ARG A 75 1.30 20.86 11.93
C ARG A 75 2.03 19.71 11.24
N VAL A 76 1.37 18.97 10.35
CA VAL A 76 2.01 17.91 9.52
C VAL A 76 3.15 18.49 8.68
N THR A 77 2.94 19.65 8.05
CA THR A 77 3.95 20.28 7.20
C THR A 77 5.16 20.72 8.01
N THR A 78 4.94 21.35 9.16
CA THR A 78 5.98 21.84 10.06
C THR A 78 6.78 20.66 10.64
N ALA A 79 6.10 19.61 11.11
CA ALA A 79 6.78 18.43 11.65
C ALA A 79 7.60 17.69 10.60
N ALA A 80 7.02 17.41 9.43
CA ALA A 80 7.73 16.75 8.34
C ALA A 80 8.94 17.57 7.84
N SER A 81 8.81 18.90 7.78
CA SER A 81 9.91 19.78 7.35
C SER A 81 11.06 19.78 8.36
N ALA A 82 10.76 19.82 9.66
CA ALA A 82 11.76 19.75 10.72
C ALA A 82 12.51 18.41 10.70
N LEU A 83 11.80 17.29 10.59
CA LEU A 83 12.40 15.96 10.47
C LEU A 83 13.28 15.87 9.21
N ARG A 84 12.78 16.36 8.06
CA ARG A 84 13.52 16.36 6.80
C ARG A 84 14.85 17.14 6.90
N LEU A 85 14.83 18.30 7.53
CA LEU A 85 16.02 19.14 7.69
C LEU A 85 17.12 18.43 8.49
N ASN A 86 16.72 17.58 9.45
CA ASN A 86 17.63 16.85 10.31
C ASN A 86 17.97 15.44 9.79
N LEU A 87 17.52 15.05 8.60
CA LEU A 87 17.76 13.72 8.03
C LEU A 87 19.25 13.30 7.99
N PRO A 88 20.21 14.18 7.63
CA PRO A 88 21.62 13.79 7.63
C PRO A 88 22.13 13.35 9.01
N TRP A 89 21.67 14.02 10.07
CA TRP A 89 22.03 13.65 11.44
C TRP A 89 21.26 12.42 11.90
N ILE A 90 19.95 12.35 11.61
CA ILE A 90 19.10 11.19 11.89
C ILE A 90 19.74 9.92 11.33
N ALA A 91 20.10 9.92 10.05
CA ALA A 91 20.64 8.75 9.36
C ALA A 91 22.02 8.31 9.85
N SER A 92 22.83 9.24 10.38
CA SER A 92 24.22 8.95 10.76
C SER A 92 24.41 8.67 12.26
N SER A 93 23.59 9.27 13.11
CA SER A 93 23.91 9.43 14.53
C SER A 93 22.74 9.15 15.48
N TRP A 94 21.51 9.10 15.00
CA TRP A 94 20.34 9.01 15.88
C TRP A 94 19.98 7.54 16.18
N PRO A 95 20.09 7.09 17.45
CA PRO A 95 19.86 5.69 17.79
C PRO A 95 18.49 5.12 17.35
N PRO A 96 17.36 5.85 17.45
CA PRO A 96 16.05 5.33 17.03
C PRO A 96 15.77 5.49 15.53
N ALA A 97 16.75 5.84 14.70
CA ALA A 97 16.55 6.10 13.27
C ALA A 97 15.86 4.95 12.51
N GLY A 98 16.12 3.70 12.90
CA GLY A 98 15.48 2.53 12.31
C GLY A 98 13.97 2.49 12.58
N ALA A 99 13.57 2.62 13.85
CA ALA A 99 12.16 2.66 14.25
C ALA A 99 11.43 3.86 13.63
N PHE A 100 12.10 5.02 13.57
CA PHE A 100 11.59 6.19 12.88
C PHE A 100 11.32 5.92 11.41
N ALA A 101 12.27 5.30 10.69
CA ALA A 101 12.12 4.99 9.28
C ALA A 101 10.98 3.99 9.03
N GLU A 102 10.87 2.95 9.87
CA GLU A 102 9.81 1.94 9.79
C GLU A 102 8.43 2.55 9.97
N GLU A 103 8.22 3.33 11.02
CA GLU A 103 6.90 3.91 11.31
C GLU A 103 6.50 4.97 10.26
N VAL A 104 7.45 5.77 9.77
CA VAL A 104 7.20 6.69 8.65
C VAL A 104 6.87 5.93 7.37
N HIS A 105 7.56 4.82 7.11
CA HIS A 105 7.27 3.98 5.94
C HIS A 105 5.88 3.36 6.02
N ASP A 106 5.46 2.88 7.18
CA ASP A 106 4.13 2.31 7.39
C ASP A 106 3.01 3.34 7.22
N LEU A 107 3.21 4.57 7.70
CA LEU A 107 2.30 5.67 7.45
C LEU A 107 2.18 6.01 5.96
N GLU A 108 3.31 6.04 5.25
CA GLU A 108 3.33 6.33 3.82
C GLU A 108 2.60 5.23 3.07
N ARG A 109 2.93 3.96 3.34
CA ARG A 109 2.29 2.79 2.73
C ARG A 109 0.79 2.80 2.94
N SER A 110 0.34 3.11 4.16
CA SER A 110 -1.09 3.20 4.49
C SER A 110 -1.78 4.31 3.70
N ALA A 111 -1.16 5.49 3.60
CA ALA A 111 -1.71 6.62 2.85
C ALA A 111 -1.74 6.38 1.33
N VAL A 112 -0.64 5.85 0.79
CA VAL A 112 -0.51 5.51 -0.63
C VAL A 112 -1.55 4.46 -1.01
N SER A 113 -1.78 3.43 -0.17
CA SER A 113 -2.80 2.41 -0.45
C SER A 113 -4.22 2.95 -0.65
N ILE A 114 -4.50 4.17 -0.15
CA ILE A 114 -5.78 4.86 -0.31
C ILE A 114 -5.75 5.82 -1.51
N VAL A 115 -4.68 6.63 -1.62
CA VAL A 115 -4.56 7.68 -2.64
C VAL A 115 -4.26 7.11 -4.03
N ASP A 116 -3.42 6.08 -4.05
CA ASP A 116 -2.97 5.38 -5.26
C ASP A 116 -2.99 3.87 -4.97
N PRO A 117 -4.19 3.28 -4.87
CA PRO A 117 -4.33 1.87 -4.54
C PRO A 117 -3.61 1.04 -5.62
N PRO A 118 -2.80 0.04 -5.23
CA PRO A 118 -2.12 -0.80 -6.20
C PRO A 118 -3.14 -1.44 -7.13
N GLU A 119 -2.78 -1.56 -8.41
CA GLU A 119 -3.65 -2.20 -9.40
C GLU A 119 -4.10 -3.57 -8.89
N ARG A 120 -5.42 -3.80 -8.93
CA ARG A 120 -5.99 -5.04 -8.41
C ARG A 120 -5.53 -6.20 -9.28
N THR A 121 -4.53 -6.94 -8.82
CA THR A 121 -4.08 -8.13 -9.53
C THR A 121 -4.99 -9.33 -9.27
N MET A 122 -5.31 -10.06 -10.32
CA MET A 122 -6.00 -11.35 -10.27
C MET A 122 -4.97 -12.46 -10.25
N ARG A 123 -5.09 -13.40 -9.30
CA ARG A 123 -4.26 -14.61 -9.32
C ARG A 123 -4.75 -15.51 -10.46
N LEU A 124 -3.87 -15.84 -11.40
CA LEU A 124 -4.19 -16.73 -12.52
C LEU A 124 -3.90 -18.20 -12.23
N GLY A 125 -3.02 -18.51 -11.28
CA GLY A 125 -2.60 -19.89 -11.02
C GLY A 125 -1.09 -19.98 -10.84
N ASN A 126 -0.53 -21.16 -11.12
CA ASN A 126 0.90 -21.41 -11.03
C ASN A 126 1.50 -21.53 -12.44
N CYS A 127 2.78 -21.20 -12.59
CA CYS A 127 3.51 -21.28 -13.84
C CYS A 127 3.68 -22.74 -14.28
N ALA A 128 3.23 -23.05 -15.50
CA ALA A 128 3.30 -24.37 -16.12
C ALA A 128 4.62 -24.65 -16.89
N ALA A 129 5.54 -23.68 -16.89
CA ALA A 129 6.80 -23.79 -17.63
C ALA A 129 7.66 -24.91 -17.04
N GLN A 130 8.22 -25.74 -17.92
CA GLN A 130 9.18 -26.78 -17.58
C GLN A 130 10.58 -26.30 -17.90
N PHE A 131 11.49 -26.50 -16.96
CA PHE A 131 12.93 -26.36 -17.20
C PHE A 131 13.45 -27.56 -18.00
N GLU A 132 14.67 -27.45 -18.54
CA GLU A 132 15.35 -28.53 -19.27
C GLU A 132 15.46 -29.83 -18.44
N ASP A 133 15.53 -29.70 -17.12
CA ASP A 133 15.58 -30.80 -16.15
C ASP A 133 14.22 -31.46 -15.88
N GLY A 134 13.15 -31.07 -16.59
CA GLY A 134 11.78 -31.58 -16.41
C GLY A 134 11.04 -31.03 -15.19
N VAL A 135 11.68 -30.19 -14.37
CA VAL A 135 11.09 -29.54 -13.20
C VAL A 135 10.13 -28.42 -13.64
N ILE A 136 8.95 -28.35 -13.02
CA ILE A 136 7.95 -27.30 -13.29
C ILE A 136 8.24 -26.07 -12.41
N CYS A 137 8.17 -24.88 -13.00
CA CYS A 137 8.46 -23.62 -12.30
C CYS A 137 7.52 -23.36 -11.13
N GLY A 138 6.21 -23.56 -11.28
CA GLY A 138 5.24 -23.48 -10.19
C GLY A 138 5.02 -22.08 -9.58
N ALA A 139 5.74 -21.06 -10.04
CA ALA A 139 5.64 -19.69 -9.52
C ALA A 139 4.22 -19.12 -9.70
N VAL A 140 3.72 -18.41 -8.69
CA VAL A 140 2.37 -17.84 -8.71
C VAL A 140 2.29 -16.72 -9.75
N LEU A 141 1.40 -16.88 -10.72
CA LEU A 141 1.13 -15.89 -11.75
C LEU A 141 -0.01 -14.96 -11.32
N ARG A 142 0.21 -13.66 -11.53
CA ARG A 142 -0.76 -12.60 -11.25
C ARG A 142 -0.93 -11.74 -12.51
N ALA A 143 -2.16 -11.45 -12.87
CA ALA A 143 -2.52 -10.60 -13.99
C ALA A 143 -3.10 -9.28 -13.51
N VAL A 144 -2.80 -8.18 -14.19
CA VAL A 144 -3.59 -6.95 -14.10
C VAL A 144 -4.79 -7.09 -15.05
N PRO A 145 -6.00 -6.61 -14.71
CA PRO A 145 -7.19 -6.73 -15.55
C PRO A 145 -7.02 -6.24 -17.00
N GLU A 146 -6.11 -5.30 -17.25
CA GLU A 146 -5.82 -4.75 -18.58
C GLU A 146 -4.55 -5.35 -19.25
N SER A 147 -3.91 -6.34 -18.61
CA SER A 147 -2.72 -6.99 -19.17
C SER A 147 -3.07 -7.76 -20.44
N LYS A 148 -2.31 -7.54 -21.52
CA LYS A 148 -2.44 -8.35 -22.76
C LYS A 148 -1.65 -9.66 -22.71
N LYS A 149 -0.75 -9.80 -21.74
CA LYS A 149 0.07 -10.99 -21.51
C LYS A 149 0.59 -10.98 -20.08
N VAL A 150 0.79 -12.16 -19.51
CA VAL A 150 1.36 -12.33 -18.17
C VAL A 150 2.70 -13.00 -18.28
N ARG A 151 3.74 -12.35 -17.77
CA ARG A 151 5.09 -12.91 -17.73
C ARG A 151 5.37 -13.48 -16.36
N CYS A 152 5.86 -14.72 -16.30
CA CYS A 152 6.36 -15.30 -15.07
C CYS A 152 7.60 -14.53 -14.59
N GLY A 153 7.57 -13.99 -13.38
CA GLY A 153 8.73 -13.29 -12.79
C GLY A 153 9.92 -14.20 -12.48
N TRP A 154 9.72 -15.52 -12.44
CA TRP A 154 10.76 -16.49 -12.11
C TRP A 154 11.46 -17.05 -13.36
N CYS A 155 10.71 -17.71 -14.25
CA CYS A 155 11.28 -18.34 -15.46
C CYS A 155 11.18 -17.45 -16.71
N GLY A 156 10.50 -16.30 -16.64
CA GLY A 156 10.36 -15.37 -17.77
C GLY A 156 9.37 -15.78 -18.85
N THR A 157 8.74 -16.97 -18.76
CA THR A 157 7.74 -17.45 -19.72
C THR A 157 6.54 -16.51 -19.81
N GLU A 158 6.12 -16.19 -21.02
CA GLU A 158 4.95 -15.34 -21.29
C GLU A 158 3.71 -16.21 -21.58
N TYR A 159 2.59 -15.82 -20.99
CA TYR A 159 1.29 -16.48 -21.12
C TYR A 159 0.28 -15.52 -21.73
N PRO A 160 -0.19 -15.77 -22.97
CA PRO A 160 -1.20 -14.95 -23.61
C PRO A 160 -2.61 -15.25 -23.04
N PRO A 161 -3.60 -14.37 -23.23
CA PRO A 161 -4.89 -14.41 -22.54
C PRO A 161 -5.66 -15.73 -22.70
N GLU A 162 -5.53 -16.38 -23.86
CA GLU A 162 -6.14 -17.68 -24.16
C GLU A 162 -5.67 -18.80 -23.24
N THR A 163 -4.47 -18.70 -22.65
CA THR A 163 -3.92 -19.71 -21.74
C THR A 163 -4.35 -19.51 -20.28
N TRP A 164 -4.94 -18.36 -19.95
CA TRP A 164 -5.20 -17.99 -18.56
C TRP A 164 -6.25 -18.87 -17.89
N LEU A 165 -7.29 -19.28 -18.63
CA LEU A 165 -8.30 -20.21 -18.13
C LEU A 165 -7.69 -21.57 -17.79
N ALA A 166 -6.78 -22.07 -18.64
CA ALA A 166 -6.07 -23.34 -18.39
C ALA A 166 -5.13 -23.25 -17.19
N LEU A 167 -4.47 -22.10 -16.98
CA LEU A 167 -3.66 -21.82 -15.78
C LEU A 167 -4.51 -21.78 -14.51
N ALA A 168 -5.70 -21.19 -14.59
CA ALA A 168 -6.63 -21.04 -13.47
C ALA A 168 -7.30 -22.36 -13.07
N SER A 169 -7.60 -23.22 -14.04
CA SER A 169 -8.17 -24.54 -13.82
C SER A 169 -7.14 -25.59 -13.42
N GLY A 170 -5.84 -25.31 -13.59
CA GLY A 170 -4.77 -26.31 -13.37
C GLY A 170 -4.67 -27.35 -14.48
N GLN A 171 -5.43 -27.22 -15.57
CA GLN A 171 -5.53 -28.19 -16.68
C GLN A 171 -4.24 -28.37 -17.50
N TRP A 172 -3.22 -27.54 -17.26
CA TRP A 172 -1.88 -27.75 -17.82
C TRP A 172 -1.14 -28.95 -17.23
N ALA A 173 -1.58 -29.46 -16.07
CA ALA A 173 -1.08 -30.71 -15.51
C ALA A 173 -1.62 -31.94 -16.27
N ASP A 174 -2.84 -31.87 -16.80
CA ASP A 174 -3.54 -32.98 -17.46
C ASP A 174 -3.20 -33.15 -18.95
N GLN A 175 -2.67 -32.12 -19.63
CA GLN A 175 -2.28 -32.21 -21.05
C GLN A 175 -1.01 -33.05 -21.32
N LYS A 176 -0.47 -33.74 -20.31
CA LYS A 176 0.73 -34.57 -20.44
C LYS A 176 0.48 -36.03 -20.84
N GLU A 177 -0.76 -36.47 -21.02
CA GLU A 177 -1.06 -37.87 -21.41
C GLU A 177 -1.44 -38.08 -22.88
N ALA A 178 -1.25 -37.09 -23.76
CA ALA A 178 -1.55 -37.21 -25.19
C ALA A 178 -0.34 -36.89 -26.09
N CYS A 179 0.72 -37.70 -25.98
CA CYS A 179 1.64 -37.96 -27.09
C CYS A 179 2.35 -39.30 -26.89
#